data_AF-A0A7C5QCX2-F1
#
_entry.id   AF-A0A7C5QCX2-F1
#
_cell.length_a   1.000
_cell.length_b   1.000
_cell.length_c   1.000
_cell.angle_alpha   90.00
_cell.angle_beta   90.00
_cell.angle_gamma   90.00
#
_symmetry.space_group_name_H-M   'P 1'
#
loop_
_entity.id
_entity.type
_entity.pdbx_description
1 polymer ?
#
loop_
_entity_poly.entity_id
_entity_poly.type
_entity_poly.pdbx_seq_one_letter_code
_entity_poly.pdbx_strand_id
1 'polypeptide(L)'
;MIKCPNCGKQNQDHYKFCLGCGSELPRDAVRASAVTSSPTPPSGIPIADKQPVVVPQVVGFKVEPKVEPKKTPQVPDKPFQVEVKPPTPPPGKVPSKQVVSPQSPAVPSAVETETRKFQKCPTCGADVPPDFAFCGRCGSRLSSVPPAPVKEVAPSPPKAEAQILGKIVMIQPTGVEGISVPVTQRGAEIGRASGEAFREDYFLSPKHSKFVVEGSRLFVEDLGSLNGIYIRLAPEVSYEIADGDFIRIGQEVIKFEILPEPPKQETAVLGSPRKDAWGRIALVLGKNRIGNAFTIT
;
A
#
# COMPACT_ATOMS: atom_id res chain seq x y z
N MET A 1 -15.14 -23.89 -11.05
CA MET A 1 -14.62 -22.70 -11.77
C MET A 1 -15.62 -21.57 -11.63
N ILE A 2 -15.21 -20.41 -11.12
CA ILE A 2 -16.04 -19.24 -10.87
C ILE A 2 -15.83 -18.15 -11.93
N LYS A 3 -16.91 -17.64 -12.52
CA LYS A 3 -16.85 -16.51 -13.46
C LYS A 3 -16.92 -15.18 -12.70
N CYS A 4 -16.03 -14.26 -13.04
CA CYS A 4 -16.06 -12.92 -12.50
C CYS A 4 -17.30 -12.16 -13.00
N PRO A 5 -18.14 -11.60 -12.11
CA PRO A 5 -19.32 -10.84 -12.52
C PRO A 5 -18.96 -9.49 -13.15
N ASN A 6 -17.75 -8.97 -12.91
CA ASN A 6 -17.32 -7.67 -13.42
C ASN A 6 -16.65 -7.74 -14.80
N CYS A 7 -15.77 -8.72 -15.03
CA CYS A 7 -15.03 -8.82 -16.31
C CYS A 7 -15.24 -10.12 -17.08
N GLY A 8 -16.07 -11.05 -16.57
CA GLY A 8 -16.37 -12.32 -17.23
C GLY A 8 -15.25 -13.37 -17.22
N LYS A 9 -14.04 -13.03 -16.74
CA LYS A 9 -12.91 -13.97 -16.67
C LYS A 9 -13.22 -15.15 -15.74
N GLN A 10 -12.88 -16.36 -16.20
CA GLN A 10 -12.96 -17.58 -15.39
C GLN A 10 -11.76 -17.66 -14.44
N ASN A 11 -12.03 -17.97 -13.17
CA ASN A 11 -11.05 -18.20 -12.12
C ASN A 11 -11.35 -19.53 -11.44
N GLN A 12 -10.33 -20.15 -10.83
CA GLN A 12 -10.53 -21.35 -10.03
C GLN A 12 -11.25 -21.02 -8.71
N ASP A 13 -11.93 -22.01 -8.11
CA ASP A 13 -12.88 -21.77 -7.01
C ASP A 13 -12.22 -21.32 -5.70
N HIS A 14 -10.90 -21.50 -5.56
CA HIS A 14 -10.14 -21.05 -4.38
C HIS A 14 -9.77 -19.56 -4.42
N TYR A 15 -9.99 -18.87 -5.53
CA TYR A 15 -9.66 -17.44 -5.64
C TYR A 15 -10.77 -16.56 -5.04
N LYS A 16 -10.39 -15.73 -4.07
CA LYS A 16 -11.26 -14.71 -3.47
C LYS A 16 -11.46 -13.49 -4.37
N PHE A 17 -10.49 -13.22 -5.25
CA PHE A 17 -10.48 -12.06 -6.16
C PHE A 17 -10.18 -12.52 -7.59
N CYS A 18 -10.75 -11.82 -8.57
CA CYS A 18 -10.53 -12.10 -9.98
C CYS A 18 -9.10 -11.77 -10.40
N LEU A 19 -8.40 -12.74 -11.02
CA LEU A 19 -7.04 -12.56 -11.56
C LEU A 19 -6.97 -11.66 -12.81
N GLY A 20 -8.10 -11.12 -13.28
CA GLY A 20 -8.17 -10.21 -14.42
C GLY A 20 -8.37 -8.76 -14.00
N CYS A 21 -9.43 -8.50 -13.22
CA CYS A 21 -9.85 -7.14 -12.85
C CYS A 21 -9.78 -6.83 -11.35
N GLY A 22 -9.38 -7.79 -10.50
CA GLY A 22 -9.23 -7.60 -9.05
C GLY A 22 -10.54 -7.58 -8.24
N SER A 23 -11.71 -7.70 -8.86
CA SER A 23 -13.01 -7.70 -8.15
C SER A 23 -13.22 -8.97 -7.31
N GLU A 24 -13.88 -8.84 -6.16
CA GLU A 24 -14.25 -9.99 -5.32
C GLU A 24 -15.15 -10.99 -6.06
N LEU A 25 -14.89 -12.28 -5.86
CA LEU A 25 -15.65 -13.38 -6.45
C LEU A 25 -16.68 -13.94 -5.44
N PRO A 26 -17.89 -14.34 -5.90
CA PRO A 26 -18.94 -14.90 -5.03
C PRO A 26 -18.48 -16.10 -4.20
N ARG A 27 -18.77 -16.11 -2.89
CA ARG A 27 -18.11 -16.98 -1.89
C ARG A 27 -18.79 -18.33 -1.64
N ASP A 28 -19.85 -18.68 -2.34
CA ASP A 28 -20.65 -19.87 -2.02
C ASP A 28 -19.93 -21.21 -2.32
N ALA A 29 -18.81 -21.17 -3.05
CA ALA A 29 -17.95 -22.34 -3.31
C ALA A 29 -16.71 -22.46 -2.39
N VAL A 30 -16.44 -21.46 -1.52
CA VAL A 30 -15.15 -21.35 -0.77
C VAL A 30 -15.19 -22.00 0.61
N ARG A 31 -16.36 -22.47 1.08
CA ARG A 31 -16.49 -23.06 2.43
C ARG A 31 -15.79 -24.42 2.61
N ALA A 32 -15.31 -25.06 1.54
CA ALA A 32 -14.62 -26.35 1.62
C ALA A 32 -13.08 -26.26 1.73
N SER A 33 -12.46 -25.07 1.63
CA SER A 33 -10.99 -24.93 1.62
C SER A 33 -10.45 -23.86 2.58
N ALA A 34 -11.19 -23.54 3.64
CA ALA A 34 -10.76 -22.64 4.70
C ALA A 34 -9.69 -23.29 5.62
N VAL A 35 -8.55 -23.70 5.05
CA VAL A 35 -7.32 -24.01 5.79
C VAL A 35 -6.14 -23.61 4.91
N THR A 36 -5.90 -22.31 4.77
CA THR A 36 -4.64 -21.76 4.26
C THR A 36 -4.10 -20.76 5.27
N SER A 37 -3.91 -21.23 6.50
CA SER A 37 -2.99 -20.59 7.42
C SER A 37 -1.64 -21.28 7.26
N SER A 38 -0.56 -20.53 7.01
CA SER A 38 0.77 -21.09 7.26
C SER A 38 0.81 -21.45 8.75
N PRO A 39 0.96 -22.75 9.11
CA PRO A 39 1.02 -23.12 10.51
C PRO A 39 2.24 -22.46 11.14
N THR A 40 2.05 -21.91 12.34
CA THR A 40 3.19 -21.63 13.22
C THR A 40 3.99 -22.93 13.35
N PRO A 41 5.32 -22.92 13.22
CA PRO A 41 6.12 -24.13 13.36
C PRO A 41 5.71 -24.94 14.60
N PRO A 42 5.30 -26.21 14.47
CA PRO A 42 4.78 -26.99 15.60
C PRO A 42 5.83 -27.20 16.69
N SER A 43 7.12 -27.19 16.32
CA SER A 43 8.22 -27.41 17.26
C SER A 43 8.76 -26.11 17.90
N GLY A 44 8.22 -24.94 17.53
CA GLY A 44 8.87 -23.66 17.84
C GLY A 44 10.25 -23.54 17.18
N ILE A 45 10.77 -22.31 17.08
CA ILE A 45 12.17 -22.13 16.66
C ILE A 45 13.03 -22.28 17.92
N PRO A 46 13.97 -23.26 17.98
CA PRO A 46 14.81 -23.47 19.15
C PRO A 46 15.57 -22.19 19.45
N ILE A 47 15.54 -21.80 20.72
CA ILE A 47 16.34 -20.68 21.22
C ILE A 47 17.74 -21.25 21.36
N ALA A 48 18.70 -20.73 20.60
CA ALA A 48 20.11 -21.05 20.87
C ALA A 48 20.40 -20.64 22.31
N ASP A 49 20.86 -21.56 23.16
CA ASP A 49 21.36 -21.25 24.49
C ASP A 49 22.44 -20.17 24.33
N LYS A 50 22.11 -18.95 24.71
CA LYS A 50 23.06 -17.85 24.77
C LYS A 50 23.01 -17.27 26.17
N GLN A 51 24.20 -17.24 26.76
CA GLN A 51 24.61 -16.33 27.84
C GLN A 51 23.85 -15.00 27.75
N PRO A 52 23.52 -14.36 28.89
CA PRO A 52 22.66 -13.20 28.94
C PRO A 52 23.15 -12.13 27.96
N VAL A 53 22.54 -12.11 26.78
CA VAL A 53 22.67 -11.02 25.85
C VAL A 53 21.86 -9.93 26.51
N VAL A 54 22.55 -8.94 27.06
CA VAL A 54 21.94 -7.65 27.38
C VAL A 54 21.29 -7.20 26.09
N VAL A 55 19.97 -7.39 26.00
CA VAL A 55 19.16 -6.79 24.96
C VAL A 55 19.53 -5.32 25.03
N PRO A 56 20.07 -4.69 23.98
CA PRO A 56 20.18 -3.25 24.00
C PRO A 56 18.76 -2.77 24.20
N GLN A 57 18.52 -2.22 25.40
CA GLN A 57 17.31 -1.51 25.71
C GLN A 57 17.08 -0.59 24.52
N VAL A 58 15.91 -0.68 23.92
CA VAL A 58 15.46 0.37 23.01
C VAL A 58 15.30 1.59 23.92
N VAL A 59 16.39 2.33 24.12
CA VAL A 59 16.43 3.50 24.98
C VAL A 59 15.73 4.63 24.23
N GLY A 60 14.65 5.14 24.83
CA GLY A 60 13.82 6.24 24.35
C GLY A 60 12.54 5.71 23.74
N PHE A 61 11.37 5.88 24.37
CA PHE A 61 10.81 7.19 24.72
C PHE A 61 10.21 7.23 26.13
N LYS A 62 10.87 7.97 27.02
CA LYS A 62 10.22 8.57 28.18
C LYS A 62 9.57 9.86 27.69
N VAL A 63 8.26 9.87 27.47
CA VAL A 63 7.52 11.14 27.35
C VAL A 63 7.08 11.52 28.76
N GLU A 64 7.93 12.29 29.45
CA GLU A 64 7.47 13.08 30.58
C GLU A 64 6.61 14.23 30.04
N PRO A 65 5.36 14.39 30.49
CA PRO A 65 4.53 15.50 30.03
C PRO A 65 5.00 16.77 30.74
N LYS A 66 5.95 17.49 30.15
CA LYS A 66 6.22 18.89 30.53
C LYS A 66 5.30 19.81 29.73
N VAL A 67 4.04 19.90 30.16
CA VAL A 67 3.16 21.01 29.79
C VAL A 67 3.33 22.10 30.84
N GLU A 68 4.18 23.08 30.56
CA GLU A 68 3.99 24.42 31.14
C GLU A 68 2.95 25.14 30.26
N PRO A 69 1.94 25.80 30.86
CA PRO A 69 0.83 26.39 30.12
C PRO A 69 1.32 27.62 29.35
N LYS A 70 1.53 27.47 28.04
CA LYS A 70 1.59 28.64 27.15
C LYS A 70 0.19 29.23 27.03
N LYS A 71 0.09 30.52 27.38
CA LYS A 71 -1.09 31.37 27.22
C LYS A 71 -1.77 31.12 25.88
N THR A 72 -3.06 30.82 25.97
CA THR A 72 -4.03 30.76 24.88
C THR A 72 -3.92 32.03 24.00
N PRO A 73 -3.66 31.92 22.69
CA PRO A 73 -4.01 32.99 21.77
C PRO A 73 -5.53 33.07 21.74
N GLN A 74 -6.08 34.21 22.17
CA GLN A 74 -7.50 34.50 22.03
C GLN A 74 -7.86 34.48 20.54
N VAL A 75 -8.86 33.67 20.19
CA VAL A 75 -9.53 33.75 18.89
C VAL A 75 -10.36 35.03 18.90
N PRO A 76 -10.16 35.97 17.96
CA PRO A 76 -11.08 37.09 17.83
C PRO A 76 -12.43 36.60 17.30
N ASP A 77 -13.50 36.88 18.06
CA ASP A 77 -14.91 36.67 17.71
C ASP A 77 -15.38 37.56 16.55
N LYS A 78 -14.92 37.30 15.32
CA LYS A 78 -15.51 37.91 14.12
C LYS A 78 -15.73 36.88 13.01
N PRO A 79 -16.96 36.73 12.50
CA PRO A 79 -17.22 35.86 11.37
C PRO A 79 -16.51 36.40 10.13
N PHE A 80 -15.79 35.50 9.44
CA PHE A 80 -15.19 35.74 8.13
C PHE A 80 -16.32 36.03 7.12
N GLN A 81 -16.53 37.30 6.78
CA GLN A 81 -17.34 37.68 5.62
C GLN A 81 -16.42 37.77 4.41
N VAL A 82 -16.55 36.85 3.47
CA VAL A 82 -15.98 36.97 2.13
C VAL A 82 -17.02 37.62 1.25
N GLU A 83 -16.77 38.88 0.86
CA GLU A 83 -17.63 39.64 -0.04
C GLU A 83 -17.43 39.12 -1.48
N VAL A 84 -18.43 38.40 -2.00
CA VAL A 84 -18.46 37.96 -3.39
C VAL A 84 -19.00 39.10 -4.24
N LYS A 85 -18.14 39.71 -5.07
CA LYS A 85 -18.60 40.68 -6.09
C LYS A 85 -19.42 39.95 -7.16
N PRO A 86 -20.64 40.42 -7.49
CA PRO A 86 -21.39 39.88 -8.61
C PRO A 86 -20.81 40.35 -9.96
N PRO A 87 -20.85 39.52 -11.01
CA PRO A 87 -20.46 39.93 -12.35
C PRO A 87 -21.49 40.89 -12.96
N THR A 88 -20.99 41.91 -13.65
CA THR A 88 -21.74 42.97 -14.34
C THR A 88 -22.56 42.41 -15.51
N PRO A 89 -23.81 42.89 -15.73
CA PRO A 89 -24.62 42.50 -16.88
C PRO A 89 -24.27 43.31 -18.14
N PRO A 90 -24.33 42.74 -19.36
CA PRO A 90 -24.34 43.52 -20.60
C PRO A 90 -25.73 44.15 -20.85
N PRO A 91 -25.80 45.32 -21.53
CA PRO A 91 -27.05 46.04 -21.77
C PRO A 91 -27.95 45.37 -22.81
N GLY A 92 -29.27 45.52 -22.61
CA GLY A 92 -30.36 44.87 -23.35
C GLY A 92 -30.59 45.35 -24.79
N LYS A 93 -31.26 44.51 -25.62
CA LYS A 93 -32.70 44.53 -26.02
C LYS A 93 -32.97 45.55 -27.16
N VAL A 94 -33.63 45.29 -28.30
CA VAL A 94 -34.62 44.32 -28.88
C VAL A 94 -34.55 44.53 -30.45
N PRO A 95 -35.28 43.87 -31.42
CA PRO A 95 -36.51 43.07 -31.31
C PRO A 95 -36.64 41.75 -32.11
N SER A 96 -37.66 41.01 -31.70
CA SER A 96 -38.14 39.72 -32.17
C SER A 96 -38.52 39.64 -33.65
N LYS A 97 -38.16 38.53 -34.30
CA LYS A 97 -38.97 37.90 -35.36
C LYS A 97 -38.94 36.37 -35.26
N GLN A 98 -40.15 35.84 -35.11
CA GLN A 98 -40.73 34.57 -35.57
C GLN A 98 -39.90 33.29 -35.65
N VAL A 99 -40.45 32.29 -34.96
CA VAL A 99 -40.20 30.85 -35.03
C VAL A 99 -40.42 30.32 -36.45
N VAL A 100 -39.38 29.72 -37.06
CA VAL A 100 -39.50 28.68 -38.08
C VAL A 100 -38.41 27.63 -37.82
N SER A 101 -38.81 26.35 -37.88
CA SER A 101 -37.99 25.16 -37.65
C SER A 101 -36.63 25.14 -38.37
N PRO A 102 -35.54 24.67 -37.75
CA PRO A 102 -34.32 24.34 -38.47
C PRO A 102 -34.42 22.96 -39.13
N GLN A 103 -34.34 22.95 -40.45
CA GLN A 103 -33.97 21.81 -41.29
C GLN A 103 -32.55 21.32 -40.93
N SER A 104 -32.29 20.05 -41.25
CA SER A 104 -30.98 19.39 -41.16
C SER A 104 -29.83 20.28 -41.63
N PRO A 105 -28.74 20.43 -40.86
CA PRO A 105 -27.55 21.12 -41.34
C PRO A 105 -26.81 20.25 -42.35
N ALA A 106 -26.63 20.83 -43.53
CA ALA A 106 -25.74 20.38 -44.57
C ALA A 106 -24.27 20.36 -44.10
N VAL A 107 -23.54 19.44 -44.70
CA VAL A 107 -22.10 19.24 -44.63
C VAL A 107 -21.35 20.54 -44.95
N PRO A 108 -20.41 21.02 -44.11
CA PRO A 108 -19.40 21.96 -44.57
C PRO A 108 -18.28 21.18 -45.26
N SER A 109 -18.29 21.26 -46.59
CA SER A 109 -17.13 21.03 -47.44
C SER A 109 -16.13 22.17 -47.28
N ALA A 110 -14.86 21.83 -47.54
CA ALA A 110 -13.69 22.70 -47.63
C ALA A 110 -13.01 23.07 -46.30
N VAL A 111 -12.21 22.13 -45.79
CA VAL A 111 -10.96 22.46 -45.09
C VAL A 111 -9.85 22.41 -46.13
N GLU A 112 -9.09 23.49 -46.19
CA GLU A 112 -7.96 23.71 -47.10
C GLU A 112 -6.98 22.54 -47.08
N THR A 113 -6.71 22.04 -48.27
CA THR A 113 -5.87 20.89 -48.54
C THR A 113 -4.41 21.33 -48.53
N GLU A 114 -3.81 21.47 -47.34
CA GLU A 114 -2.37 21.31 -47.26
C GLU A 114 -2.05 19.85 -47.56
N THR A 115 -1.26 19.62 -48.61
CA THR A 115 -0.88 18.30 -49.11
C THR A 115 0.05 17.62 -48.08
N ARG A 116 -0.52 17.10 -47.00
CA ARG A 116 0.23 16.33 -46.01
C ARG A 116 0.71 15.05 -46.69
N LYS A 117 2.02 14.97 -46.96
CA LYS A 117 2.64 13.74 -47.45
C LYS A 117 2.41 12.65 -46.41
N PHE A 118 1.82 11.53 -46.80
CA PHE A 118 1.69 10.34 -45.95
C PHE A 118 2.80 9.35 -46.26
N GLN A 119 3.32 8.66 -45.25
CA GLN A 119 4.22 7.52 -45.42
C GLN A 119 3.46 6.22 -45.19
N LYS A 120 3.83 5.17 -45.92
CA LYS A 120 3.30 3.83 -45.70
C LYS A 120 4.04 3.18 -44.54
N CYS A 121 3.29 2.66 -43.57
CA CYS A 121 3.86 1.85 -42.51
C CYS A 121 4.52 0.58 -43.10
N PRO A 122 5.80 0.28 -42.80
CA PRO A 122 6.51 -0.87 -43.36
C PRO A 122 5.99 -2.20 -42.82
N THR A 123 5.28 -2.20 -41.69
CA THR A 123 4.77 -3.42 -41.05
C THR A 123 3.37 -3.80 -41.53
N CYS A 124 2.47 -2.84 -41.73
CA CYS A 124 1.06 -3.13 -42.04
C CYS A 124 0.49 -2.34 -43.22
N GLY A 125 1.29 -1.51 -43.89
CA GLY A 125 0.89 -0.76 -45.08
C GLY A 125 -0.10 0.39 -44.86
N ALA A 126 -0.40 0.75 -43.60
CA ALA A 126 -1.29 1.86 -43.31
C ALA A 126 -0.65 3.21 -43.66
N ASP A 127 -1.45 4.16 -44.14
CA ASP A 127 -1.03 5.55 -44.32
C ASP A 127 -0.88 6.23 -42.96
N VAL A 128 0.34 6.68 -42.66
CA VAL A 128 0.64 7.38 -41.42
C VAL A 128 1.29 8.72 -41.75
N PRO A 129 0.87 9.84 -41.11
CA PRO A 129 1.56 11.11 -41.28
C PRO A 129 3.01 11.00 -40.77
N PRO A 130 3.97 11.70 -41.41
CA PRO A 130 5.39 11.56 -41.14
C PRO A 130 5.80 11.99 -39.73
N ASP A 131 5.00 12.82 -39.06
CA ASP A 131 5.26 13.30 -37.70
C ASP A 131 4.97 12.26 -36.60
N PHE A 132 4.37 11.11 -36.94
CA PHE A 132 4.06 10.07 -35.96
C PHE A 132 5.23 9.10 -35.77
N ALA A 133 5.71 8.99 -34.52
CA ALA A 133 6.75 8.03 -34.13
C ALA A 133 6.30 6.56 -34.20
N PHE A 134 4.98 6.31 -34.18
CA PHE A 134 4.37 4.97 -34.18
C PHE A 134 3.18 4.91 -35.14
N CYS A 135 2.95 3.75 -35.75
CA CYS A 135 1.78 3.48 -36.57
C CYS A 135 0.53 3.36 -35.68
N GLY A 136 -0.46 4.23 -35.86
CA GLY A 136 -1.72 4.18 -35.12
C GLY A 136 -2.60 2.94 -35.38
N ARG A 137 -2.28 2.13 -36.41
CA ARG A 137 -3.02 0.90 -36.74
C ARG A 137 -2.42 -0.36 -36.13
N CYS A 138 -1.10 -0.53 -36.19
CA CYS A 138 -0.42 -1.77 -35.74
C CYS A 138 0.60 -1.55 -34.61
N GLY A 139 0.87 -0.31 -34.21
CA GLY A 139 1.77 0.02 -33.10
C GLY A 139 3.26 -0.02 -33.41
N SER A 140 3.69 -0.31 -34.66
CA SER A 140 5.11 -0.36 -35.01
C SER A 140 5.75 1.04 -35.07
N ARG A 141 7.01 1.16 -34.65
CA ARG A 141 7.78 2.41 -34.74
C ARG A 141 8.11 2.73 -36.19
N LEU A 142 7.91 3.99 -36.59
CA LEU A 142 8.13 4.48 -37.96
C LEU A 142 9.44 5.28 -38.10
N SER A 143 9.98 5.78 -36.99
CA SER A 143 11.24 6.49 -36.98
C SER A 143 12.41 5.52 -36.91
N SER A 144 13.07 5.28 -38.04
CA SER A 144 14.45 4.80 -38.07
C SER A 144 15.39 5.99 -37.92
N VAL A 145 15.43 6.60 -36.72
CA VAL A 145 16.65 7.28 -36.33
C VAL A 145 17.60 6.13 -35.96
N PRO A 146 18.67 5.86 -36.75
CA PRO A 146 19.68 4.93 -36.28
C PRO A 146 20.14 5.42 -34.89
N PRO A 147 20.35 4.54 -33.91
CA PRO A 147 20.92 4.99 -32.65
C PRO A 147 22.14 5.81 -33.00
N ALA A 148 22.19 7.07 -32.51
CA ALA A 148 23.39 7.87 -32.59
C ALA A 148 24.55 6.96 -32.18
N PRO A 149 25.71 6.99 -32.89
CA PRO A 149 26.81 6.09 -32.60
C PRO A 149 27.03 6.14 -31.10
N VAL A 150 26.75 5.00 -30.46
CA VAL A 150 26.96 4.83 -29.04
C VAL A 150 28.46 5.00 -28.92
N LYS A 151 28.91 6.20 -28.54
CA LYS A 151 30.24 6.35 -27.94
C LYS A 151 30.28 5.23 -26.92
N GLU A 152 31.19 4.29 -27.11
CA GLU A 152 31.45 3.21 -26.16
C GLU A 152 31.40 3.84 -24.78
N VAL A 153 30.29 3.62 -24.09
CA VAL A 153 30.21 3.91 -22.68
C VAL A 153 31.16 2.87 -22.15
N ALA A 154 32.35 3.33 -21.74
CA ALA A 154 33.33 2.52 -21.04
C ALA A 154 32.56 1.59 -20.08
N PRO A 155 32.87 0.28 -20.06
CA PRO A 155 32.17 -0.66 -19.20
C PRO A 155 32.13 -0.03 -17.82
N SER A 156 30.90 0.20 -17.33
CA SER A 156 30.70 0.75 -15.99
C SER A 156 31.57 -0.08 -15.05
N PRO A 157 32.36 0.54 -14.16
CA PRO A 157 33.20 -0.23 -13.26
C PRO A 157 32.33 -1.28 -12.57
N PRO A 158 32.83 -2.54 -12.40
CA PRO A 158 32.05 -3.59 -11.79
C PRO A 158 31.45 -3.02 -10.51
N LYS A 159 30.11 -3.05 -10.42
CA LYS A 159 29.35 -2.50 -9.31
C LYS A 159 29.98 -3.06 -8.04
N ALA A 160 30.79 -2.24 -7.35
CA ALA A 160 31.66 -2.70 -6.27
C ALA A 160 30.86 -3.65 -5.38
N GLU A 161 31.35 -4.87 -5.24
CA GLU A 161 30.71 -5.92 -4.46
C GLU A 161 30.45 -5.34 -3.07
N ALA A 162 29.19 -5.04 -2.80
CA ALA A 162 28.83 -4.33 -1.58
C ALA A 162 29.17 -5.26 -0.41
N GLN A 163 29.96 -4.75 0.54
CA GLN A 163 30.39 -5.53 1.69
C GLN A 163 29.16 -6.09 2.41
N ILE A 164 29.16 -7.41 2.61
CA ILE A 164 28.11 -8.13 3.33
C ILE A 164 28.35 -7.91 4.82
N LEU A 165 27.37 -7.33 5.51
CA LEU A 165 27.41 -7.03 6.94
C LEU A 165 26.67 -8.08 7.78
N GLY A 166 25.78 -8.84 7.15
CA GLY A 166 25.04 -9.90 7.81
C GLY A 166 24.18 -10.69 6.83
N LYS A 167 23.32 -11.57 7.35
CA LYS A 167 22.34 -12.32 6.56
C LYS A 167 21.00 -12.38 7.28
N ILE A 168 19.92 -12.30 6.51
CA ILE A 168 18.56 -12.59 6.94
C ILE A 168 18.27 -14.02 6.49
N VAL A 169 17.86 -14.90 7.39
CA VAL A 169 17.60 -16.30 7.08
C VAL A 169 16.10 -16.55 7.21
N MET A 170 15.49 -17.12 6.17
CA MET A 170 14.11 -17.58 6.24
C MET A 170 14.05 -18.82 7.12
N ILE A 171 13.18 -18.84 8.13
CA ILE A 171 12.94 -20.03 8.94
C ILE A 171 11.68 -20.72 8.44
N GLN A 172 11.81 -22.00 8.05
CA GLN A 172 10.70 -22.79 7.54
C GLN A 172 9.70 -23.18 8.64
N PRO A 173 8.48 -23.63 8.29
CA PRO A 173 7.53 -24.19 9.26
C PRO A 173 8.09 -25.37 10.08
N THR A 174 9.14 -26.03 9.62
CA THR A 174 9.82 -27.10 10.38
C THR A 174 10.79 -26.57 11.45
N GLY A 175 11.04 -25.25 11.48
CA GLY A 175 12.07 -24.62 12.29
C GLY A 175 13.46 -24.63 11.66
N VAL A 176 13.61 -25.24 10.47
CA VAL A 176 14.89 -25.34 9.76
C VAL A 176 15.21 -24.02 9.05
N GLU A 177 16.50 -23.65 9.05
CA GLU A 177 17.01 -22.55 8.25
C GLU A 177 16.87 -22.86 6.75
N GLY A 178 16.14 -21.99 6.05
CA GLY A 178 15.98 -22.01 4.61
C GLY A 178 16.94 -21.06 3.92
N ILE A 179 16.46 -20.40 2.87
CA ILE A 179 17.26 -19.50 2.05
C ILE A 179 17.67 -18.27 2.86
N SER A 180 18.93 -17.84 2.69
CA SER A 180 19.47 -16.64 3.31
C SER A 180 19.66 -15.51 2.29
N VAL A 181 19.28 -14.30 2.67
CA VAL A 181 19.52 -13.06 1.91
C VAL A 181 20.63 -12.25 2.58
N PRO A 182 21.69 -11.87 1.87
CA PRO A 182 22.75 -11.04 2.43
C PRO A 182 22.24 -9.62 2.69
N VAL A 183 22.61 -9.06 3.85
CA VAL A 183 22.45 -7.65 4.17
C VAL A 183 23.77 -6.95 3.87
N THR A 184 23.74 -6.01 2.94
CA THR A 184 24.94 -5.25 2.54
C THR A 184 24.94 -3.86 3.20
N GLN A 185 25.99 -3.07 2.98
CA GLN A 185 26.00 -1.65 3.37
C GLN A 185 24.83 -0.83 2.77
N ARG A 186 24.24 -1.28 1.65
CA ARG A 186 23.05 -0.65 1.05
C ARG A 186 21.73 -1.09 1.70
N GLY A 187 21.80 -1.96 2.71
CA GLY A 187 20.64 -2.61 3.28
C GLY A 187 20.17 -3.82 2.48
N ALA A 188 18.91 -4.20 2.70
CA ALA A 188 18.21 -5.26 1.97
C ALA A 188 16.70 -4.94 1.91
N GLU A 189 16.07 -5.14 0.77
CA GLU A 189 14.61 -5.04 0.64
C GLU A 189 14.04 -6.46 0.59
N ILE A 190 13.09 -6.77 1.46
CA ILE A 190 12.45 -8.08 1.54
C ILE A 190 10.96 -7.95 1.18
N GLY A 191 10.49 -8.90 0.40
CA GLY A 191 9.14 -8.97 -0.11
C GLY A 191 9.04 -10.05 -1.16
N ARG A 192 7.83 -10.30 -1.64
CA ARG A 192 7.59 -11.33 -2.65
C ARG A 192 8.29 -11.04 -3.98
N ALA A 193 8.63 -9.78 -4.25
CA ALA A 193 9.40 -9.39 -5.43
C ALA A 193 10.93 -9.44 -5.20
N SER A 194 11.40 -9.72 -3.97
CA SER A 194 12.81 -9.63 -3.57
C SER A 194 13.65 -10.87 -3.91
N GLY A 195 13.33 -11.55 -5.01
CA GLY A 195 14.02 -12.75 -5.48
C GLY A 195 13.29 -14.06 -5.13
N GLU A 196 13.93 -15.19 -5.48
CA GLU A 196 13.30 -16.52 -5.43
C GLU A 196 12.94 -16.99 -4.01
N ALA A 197 13.66 -16.52 -2.99
CA ALA A 197 13.49 -16.96 -1.60
C ALA A 197 12.07 -16.72 -1.05
N PHE A 198 11.41 -15.65 -1.51
CA PHE A 198 10.15 -15.15 -0.96
C PHE A 198 9.02 -15.12 -1.99
N ARG A 199 9.27 -15.60 -3.21
CA ARG A 199 8.36 -15.46 -4.36
C ARG A 199 7.03 -16.17 -4.16
N GLU A 200 7.04 -17.29 -3.45
CA GLU A 200 5.87 -18.14 -3.20
C GLU A 200 5.20 -17.84 -1.84
N ASP A 201 5.71 -16.88 -1.07
CA ASP A 201 5.11 -16.52 0.22
C ASP A 201 3.94 -15.53 0.00
N TYR A 202 2.72 -16.04 0.11
CA TYR A 202 1.49 -15.26 -0.02
C TYR A 202 1.26 -14.28 1.14
N PHE A 203 1.92 -14.46 2.28
CA PHE A 203 1.84 -13.55 3.42
C PHE A 203 2.79 -12.36 3.28
N LEU A 204 3.75 -12.43 2.35
CA LEU A 204 4.60 -11.29 2.00
C LEU A 204 3.95 -10.42 0.93
N SER A 205 4.06 -9.11 1.14
CA SER A 205 3.72 -8.10 0.13
C SER A 205 4.82 -8.08 -0.93
N PRO A 206 4.57 -7.63 -2.18
CA PRO A 206 5.62 -7.49 -3.19
C PRO A 206 6.84 -6.72 -2.70
N LYS A 207 6.59 -5.57 -2.04
CA LYS A 207 7.54 -4.84 -1.20
C LYS A 207 6.99 -4.87 0.21
N HIS A 208 7.66 -5.55 1.13
CA HIS A 208 7.11 -5.81 2.47
C HIS A 208 7.90 -5.05 3.53
N SER A 209 9.23 -5.17 3.50
CA SER A 209 10.11 -4.49 4.45
C SER A 209 11.40 -4.02 3.80
N LYS A 210 12.01 -3.03 4.41
CA LYS A 210 13.34 -2.54 4.06
C LYS A 210 14.22 -2.55 5.30
N PHE A 211 15.37 -3.17 5.17
CA PHE A 211 16.43 -3.14 6.17
C PHE A 211 17.42 -2.06 5.79
N VAL A 212 17.68 -1.15 6.71
CA VAL A 212 18.60 -0.02 6.53
C VAL A 212 19.75 -0.17 7.53
N VAL A 213 20.97 -0.04 7.05
CA VAL A 213 22.16 -0.05 7.91
C VAL A 213 22.61 1.39 8.12
N GLU A 214 22.69 1.81 9.37
CA GLU A 214 23.28 3.09 9.76
C GLU A 214 24.41 2.86 10.77
N GLY A 215 25.65 3.08 10.34
CA GLY A 215 26.84 2.75 11.14
C GLY A 215 26.88 1.26 11.48
N SER A 216 26.79 0.94 12.78
CA SER A 216 26.77 -0.44 13.30
C SER A 216 25.36 -0.92 13.69
N ARG A 217 24.31 -0.20 13.29
CA ARG A 217 22.92 -0.50 13.64
C ARG A 217 22.13 -0.92 12.42
N LEU A 218 21.22 -1.87 12.60
CA LEU A 218 20.30 -2.35 11.59
C LEU A 218 18.89 -1.93 11.98
N PHE A 219 18.22 -1.21 11.10
CA PHE A 219 16.84 -0.80 11.24
C PHE A 219 15.96 -1.58 10.26
N VAL A 220 14.70 -1.80 10.63
CA VAL A 220 13.68 -2.39 9.76
C VAL A 220 12.54 -1.41 9.61
N GLU A 221 12.18 -1.13 8.36
CA GLU A 221 11.05 -0.29 7.98
C GLU A 221 9.97 -1.16 7.33
N ASP A 222 8.73 -1.04 7.81
CA ASP A 222 7.58 -1.63 7.14
C ASP A 222 7.17 -0.77 5.94
N LEU A 223 7.06 -1.38 4.76
CA LEU A 223 6.73 -0.68 3.51
C LEU A 223 5.21 -0.67 3.23
N GLY A 224 4.38 -0.57 4.27
CA GLY A 224 2.94 -0.64 4.17
C GLY A 224 2.45 -2.06 3.88
N SER A 225 3.06 -3.04 4.54
CA SER A 225 2.76 -4.45 4.34
C SER A 225 1.33 -4.81 4.77
N LEU A 226 0.75 -5.86 4.18
CA LEU A 226 -0.61 -6.28 4.53
C LEU A 226 -0.68 -6.95 5.90
N ASN A 227 0.32 -7.78 6.21
CA ASN A 227 0.34 -8.61 7.42
C ASN A 227 1.23 -8.05 8.54
N GLY A 228 1.97 -6.96 8.29
CA GLY A 228 2.85 -6.35 9.27
C GLY A 228 4.17 -7.11 9.49
N ILE A 229 5.08 -6.47 10.21
CA ILE A 229 6.34 -7.03 10.69
C ILE A 229 6.24 -7.16 12.22
N TYR A 230 6.65 -8.31 12.75
CA TYR A 230 6.63 -8.56 14.20
C TYR A 230 8.03 -8.92 14.69
N ILE A 231 8.40 -8.33 15.83
CA ILE A 231 9.63 -8.69 16.55
C ILE A 231 9.25 -9.73 17.61
N ARG A 232 9.92 -10.89 17.59
CA ARG A 232 9.72 -11.93 18.59
C ARG A 232 10.24 -11.43 19.95
N LEU A 233 9.35 -11.42 20.94
CA LEU A 233 9.70 -11.10 22.32
C LEU A 233 10.50 -12.24 22.97
N ALA A 234 11.40 -11.89 23.89
CA ALA A 234 12.14 -12.88 24.67
C ALA A 234 11.17 -13.64 25.61
N PRO A 235 11.38 -14.96 25.80
CA PRO A 235 10.57 -15.70 26.77
C PRO A 235 10.78 -15.13 28.17
N GLU A 236 9.74 -15.16 28.99
CA GLU A 236 9.79 -14.81 30.42
C GLU A 236 10.25 -13.37 30.71
N VAL A 237 10.24 -12.49 29.71
CA VAL A 237 10.51 -11.05 29.88
C VAL A 237 9.20 -10.29 29.74
N SER A 238 8.92 -9.41 30.71
CA SER A 238 7.78 -8.50 30.63
C SER A 238 8.11 -7.30 29.74
N TYR A 239 7.19 -6.97 28.83
CA TYR A 239 7.26 -5.81 27.97
C TYR A 239 6.08 -4.90 28.26
N GLU A 240 6.34 -3.59 28.32
CA GLU A 240 5.28 -2.58 28.38
C GLU A 240 4.55 -2.52 27.03
N ILE A 241 3.22 -2.45 27.07
CA ILE A 241 2.36 -2.35 25.89
C ILE A 241 1.77 -0.95 25.87
N ALA A 242 1.94 -0.24 24.77
CA ALA A 242 1.44 1.12 24.57
C ALA A 242 0.10 1.13 23.82
N ASP A 243 -0.68 2.20 23.99
CA ASP A 243 -1.91 2.42 23.24
C ASP A 243 -1.68 2.31 21.73
N GLY A 244 -2.49 1.47 21.07
CA GLY A 244 -2.41 1.23 19.64
C GLY A 244 -1.50 0.07 19.21
N ASP A 245 -0.77 -0.55 20.13
CA ASP A 245 0.15 -1.65 19.81
C ASP A 245 -0.57 -2.88 19.25
N PHE A 246 0.12 -3.54 18.33
CA PHE A 246 -0.30 -4.81 17.75
C PHE A 246 0.54 -5.95 18.32
N ILE A 247 -0.12 -7.00 18.77
CA ILE A 247 0.51 -8.17 19.38
C ILE A 247 0.09 -9.40 18.58
N ARG A 248 1.08 -10.19 18.15
CA ARG A 248 0.82 -11.46 17.47
C ARG A 248 0.97 -12.61 18.46
N ILE A 249 -0.10 -13.39 18.63
CA ILE A 249 -0.13 -14.58 19.50
C ILE A 249 -0.62 -15.76 18.67
N GLY A 250 0.24 -16.77 18.47
CA GLY A 250 -0.05 -17.85 17.54
C GLY A 250 -0.25 -17.31 16.11
N GLN A 251 -1.43 -17.53 15.54
CA GLN A 251 -1.81 -17.00 14.22
C GLN A 251 -2.58 -15.67 14.29
N GLU A 252 -3.07 -15.32 15.47
CA GLU A 252 -3.94 -14.17 15.68
C GLU A 252 -3.13 -12.89 15.90
N VAL A 253 -3.70 -11.77 15.47
CA VAL A 253 -3.17 -10.43 15.72
C VAL A 253 -4.21 -9.68 16.54
N ILE A 254 -3.83 -9.20 17.70
CA ILE A 254 -4.68 -8.38 18.56
C ILE A 254 -4.13 -6.97 18.62
N LYS A 255 -5.02 -5.98 18.72
CA LYS A 255 -4.68 -4.59 18.95
C LYS A 255 -5.06 -4.22 20.38
N PHE A 256 -4.16 -3.60 21.11
CA PHE A 256 -4.44 -2.99 22.39
C PHE A 256 -4.82 -1.51 22.22
N GLU A 257 -5.85 -1.07 22.93
CA GLU A 257 -6.33 0.32 22.91
C GLU A 257 -6.73 0.76 24.33
N ILE A 258 -6.28 1.93 24.74
CA ILE A 258 -6.75 2.59 25.96
C ILE A 258 -8.15 3.14 25.70
N LEU A 259 -9.08 2.89 26.61
CA LEU A 259 -10.44 3.39 26.50
C LEU A 259 -10.51 4.86 26.94
N PRO A 260 -11.31 5.70 26.26
CA PRO A 260 -11.54 7.06 26.72
C PRO A 260 -12.26 7.05 28.07
N GLU A 261 -11.95 8.05 28.89
CA GLU A 261 -12.62 8.23 30.18
C GLU A 261 -14.14 8.37 29.95
N PRO A 262 -14.98 7.63 30.68
CA PRO A 262 -16.42 7.71 30.52
C PRO A 262 -16.92 9.13 30.83
N PRO A 263 -17.97 9.62 30.13
CA PRO A 263 -18.54 10.92 30.44
C PRO A 263 -19.01 10.96 31.90
N LYS A 264 -18.81 12.11 32.56
CA LYS A 264 -19.18 12.34 33.98
C LYS A 264 -20.70 12.34 34.24
N GLN A 265 -21.52 11.98 33.26
CA GLN A 265 -22.97 11.89 33.41
C GLN A 265 -23.33 10.68 34.28
N GLU A 266 -24.25 10.88 35.23
CA GLU A 266 -24.71 9.81 36.12
C GLU A 266 -25.47 8.73 35.33
N THR A 267 -26.24 9.13 34.33
CA THR A 267 -27.01 8.23 33.47
C THR A 267 -26.15 7.69 32.33
N ALA A 268 -25.92 6.38 32.32
CA ALA A 268 -25.31 5.72 31.17
C ALA A 268 -26.32 5.63 30.02
N VAL A 269 -25.95 6.14 28.85
CA VAL A 269 -26.70 5.94 27.61
C VAL A 269 -26.30 4.59 27.00
N LEU A 270 -27.20 3.95 26.25
CA LEU A 270 -26.88 2.75 25.49
C LEU A 270 -25.65 3.00 24.59
N GLY A 271 -24.62 2.16 24.73
CA GLY A 271 -23.35 2.32 24.02
C GLY A 271 -22.31 3.20 24.74
N SER A 272 -22.58 3.67 25.96
CA SER A 272 -21.56 4.35 26.78
C SER A 272 -20.38 3.41 27.07
N PRO A 273 -19.14 3.93 27.13
CA PRO A 273 -17.99 3.16 27.58
C PRO A 273 -18.24 2.56 28.97
N ARG A 274 -17.69 1.36 29.19
CA ARG A 274 -17.71 0.70 30.50
C ARG A 274 -16.91 1.54 31.49
N LYS A 275 -17.52 1.88 32.63
CA LYS A 275 -16.88 2.71 33.67
C LYS A 275 -15.76 1.98 34.41
N ASP A 276 -15.81 0.65 34.43
CA ASP A 276 -14.84 -0.23 35.08
C ASP A 276 -13.69 -0.66 34.16
N ALA A 277 -13.73 -0.33 32.87
CA ALA A 277 -12.71 -0.73 31.92
C ALA A 277 -11.80 0.45 31.55
N TRP A 278 -10.49 0.25 31.66
CA TRP A 278 -9.48 1.24 31.27
C TRP A 278 -8.89 0.98 29.88
N GLY A 279 -9.04 -0.25 29.36
CA GLY A 279 -8.49 -0.64 28.06
C GLY A 279 -9.34 -1.71 27.37
N ARG A 280 -8.99 -2.01 26.12
CA ARG A 280 -9.53 -3.15 25.38
C ARG A 280 -8.46 -3.81 24.53
N ILE A 281 -8.60 -5.12 24.33
CA ILE A 281 -7.92 -5.87 23.28
C ILE A 281 -8.94 -6.27 22.22
N ALA A 282 -8.62 -6.06 20.95
CA ALA A 282 -9.50 -6.37 19.83
C ALA A 282 -8.78 -7.26 18.82
N LEU A 283 -9.44 -8.33 18.37
CA LEU A 283 -8.93 -9.18 17.32
C LEU A 283 -8.90 -8.41 15.99
N VAL A 284 -7.78 -8.45 15.26
CA VAL A 284 -7.59 -7.77 13.99
C VAL A 284 -7.86 -8.77 12.86
N LEU A 285 -8.96 -8.56 12.12
CA LEU A 285 -9.38 -9.43 11.02
C LEU A 285 -8.91 -8.93 9.64
N GLY A 286 -8.35 -7.73 9.58
CA GLY A 286 -7.81 -7.13 8.37
C GLY A 286 -7.63 -5.61 8.50
N LYS A 287 -7.25 -4.95 7.41
CA LYS A 287 -7.04 -3.50 7.37
C LYS A 287 -8.31 -2.78 7.81
N ASN A 288 -8.27 -2.17 8.99
CA ASN A 288 -9.39 -1.47 9.65
C ASN A 288 -10.61 -2.35 9.98
N ARG A 289 -10.43 -3.67 10.14
CA ARG A 289 -11.49 -4.58 10.58
C ARG A 289 -11.11 -5.23 11.89
N ILE A 290 -11.94 -4.99 12.91
CA ILE A 290 -11.86 -5.65 14.20
C ILE A 290 -12.93 -6.74 14.31
N GLY A 291 -12.59 -7.82 14.99
CA GLY A 291 -13.47 -8.91 15.36
C GLY A 291 -13.90 -8.77 16.82
N ASN A 292 -13.85 -9.88 17.56
CA ASN A 292 -14.16 -9.91 18.98
C ASN A 292 -13.24 -8.95 19.75
N ALA A 293 -13.81 -8.24 20.71
CA ALA A 293 -13.09 -7.33 21.59
C ALA A 293 -13.43 -7.63 23.05
N PHE A 294 -12.42 -7.54 23.90
CA PHE A 294 -12.51 -7.81 25.33
C PHE A 294 -11.98 -6.59 26.09
N THR A 295 -12.70 -6.18 27.12
CA THR A 295 -12.30 -5.07 27.98
C THR A 295 -11.30 -5.52 29.04
N ILE A 296 -10.39 -4.63 29.39
CA ILE A 296 -9.47 -4.78 30.52
C ILE A 296 -9.97 -3.84 31.62
N THR A 297 -10.19 -4.40 32.80
CA THR A 297 -10.75 -3.75 33.99
C THR A 297 -9.72 -3.66 35.09
#